data_AF-A0A1B8HUN5-F1
#
_entry.id   AF-A0A1B8HUN5-F1
#
_cell.length_a   1.000
_cell.length_b   1.000
_cell.length_c   1.000
_cell.angle_alpha   90.00
_cell.angle_beta   90.00
_cell.angle_gamma   90.00
#
_symmetry.space_group_name_H-M   'P 1'
#
loop_
_entity.id
_entity.type
_entity.pdbx_description
1 polymer ?
#
loop_
_entity_poly.entity_id
_entity_poly.type
_entity_poly.pdbx_seq_one_letter_code
_entity_poly.pdbx_strand_id
1 'polypeptide(L)'
;MSQQEEDYDVGIYDDPLIKAIHHVDDGRDYTQQLIYNMRQRYYIRAGIYLPRPPAPQVVAPKLTPAMKKKKKVQKNRKVINGDD
;
A
#
# COMPACT_ATOMS: atom_id res chain seq x y z
N MET A 1 18.86 -0.28 -22.15
CA MET A 1 17.76 -1.07 -21.58
C MET A 1 16.83 -0.09 -20.87
N SER A 2 15.84 0.41 -21.59
CA SER A 2 14.83 1.34 -21.07
C SER A 2 13.96 0.58 -20.08
N GLN A 3 14.06 0.95 -18.79
CA GLN A 3 13.14 0.46 -17.79
C GLN A 3 11.76 1.07 -18.13
N GLN A 4 10.87 0.21 -18.62
CA GLN A 4 9.47 0.56 -18.82
C GLN A 4 8.91 0.90 -17.45
N GLU A 5 8.50 2.15 -17.26
CA GLU A 5 7.63 2.56 -16.16
C GLU A 5 6.32 1.79 -16.39
N GLU A 6 6.17 0.65 -15.71
CA GLU A 6 4.88 0.00 -15.62
C GLU A 6 4.00 0.89 -14.76
N ASP A 7 3.18 1.69 -15.43
CA ASP A 7 1.97 2.29 -14.85
C ASP A 7 1.13 1.13 -14.30
N TYR A 8 1.30 0.85 -12.99
CA TYR A 8 0.47 -0.12 -12.30
C TYR A 8 -0.98 0.33 -12.42
N ASP A 9 -1.75 -0.39 -13.23
CA ASP A 9 -3.17 -0.21 -13.38
C ASP A 9 -3.81 -0.17 -11.98
N VAL A 10 -4.53 0.91 -11.70
CA VAL A 10 -4.98 1.34 -10.37
C VAL A 10 -5.89 0.30 -9.68
N GLY A 11 -6.28 -0.77 -10.40
CA GLY A 11 -7.10 -1.87 -9.89
C GLY A 11 -6.38 -3.03 -9.20
N ILE A 12 -5.05 -3.22 -9.38
CA ILE A 12 -4.39 -4.42 -8.83
C ILE A 12 -4.29 -4.36 -7.30
N TYR A 13 -4.03 -3.19 -6.73
CA TYR A 13 -3.89 -3.03 -5.28
C TYR A 13 -5.24 -2.99 -4.53
N ASP A 14 -6.35 -2.81 -5.25
CA ASP A 14 -7.71 -2.84 -4.70
C ASP A 14 -8.31 -4.26 -4.68
N ASP A 15 -7.57 -5.27 -5.16
CA ASP A 15 -7.98 -6.67 -5.03
C ASP A 15 -8.16 -7.04 -3.54
N PRO A 16 -9.35 -7.52 -3.13
CA PRO A 16 -9.63 -7.87 -1.74
C PRO A 16 -8.66 -8.90 -1.18
N LEU A 17 -8.09 -9.79 -2.00
CA LEU A 17 -7.10 -10.77 -1.58
C LEU A 17 -5.76 -10.10 -1.22
N ILE A 18 -5.30 -9.16 -2.05
CA ILE A 18 -4.06 -8.43 -1.82
C ILE A 18 -4.19 -7.58 -0.55
N LYS A 19 -5.33 -6.90 -0.37
CA LYS A 19 -5.64 -6.08 0.82
C LYS A 19 -5.78 -6.90 2.10
N ALA A 20 -6.21 -8.17 2.00
CA ALA A 20 -6.30 -9.07 3.14
C ALA A 20 -4.92 -9.58 3.60
N ILE A 21 -3.98 -9.80 2.67
CA ILE A 21 -2.67 -10.40 2.97
C ILE A 21 -1.60 -9.31 3.24
N HIS A 22 -1.77 -8.13 2.65
CA HIS A 22 -0.76 -7.07 2.64
C HIS A 22 -1.35 -5.72 3.07
N HIS A 23 -0.56 -4.96 3.81
CA HIS A 23 -0.78 -3.54 3.99
C HIS A 23 -0.20 -2.80 2.79
N VAL A 24 -1.08 -2.12 2.06
CA VAL A 24 -0.78 -1.29 0.89
C VAL A 24 -0.63 0.15 1.37
N ASP A 25 0.56 0.70 1.26
CA ASP A 25 0.79 2.14 1.35
C ASP A 25 0.79 2.70 -0.07
N ASP A 26 -0.20 3.53 -0.38
CA ASP A 26 -0.38 4.11 -1.70
C ASP A 26 0.56 5.30 -1.95
N GLY A 27 1.34 5.76 -0.97
CA GLY A 27 2.42 6.74 -1.18
C GLY A 27 1.95 8.13 -1.67
N ARG A 28 0.66 8.44 -1.53
CA ARG A 28 0.07 9.73 -1.94
C ARG A 28 0.12 10.76 -0.82
N ASP A 29 0.33 12.02 -1.19
CA ASP A 29 0.27 13.12 -0.24
C ASP A 29 -1.16 13.66 -0.13
N TYR A 30 -1.79 13.36 1.01
CA TYR A 30 -3.14 13.80 1.36
C TYR A 30 -3.17 15.10 2.16
N THR A 31 -2.03 15.75 2.43
CA THR A 31 -1.96 16.94 3.30
C THR A 31 -2.91 18.05 2.85
N GLN A 32 -2.92 18.36 1.54
CA GLN A 32 -3.79 19.40 1.00
C GLN A 32 -5.27 19.04 1.10
N GLN A 33 -5.64 17.77 0.94
CA GLN A 33 -7.02 17.32 1.13
C GLN A 33 -7.44 17.39 2.59
N LEU A 34 -6.55 17.05 3.52
CA LEU A 34 -6.79 17.19 4.95
C LEU A 34 -7.06 18.65 5.31
N ILE A 35 -6.20 19.57 4.86
CA ILE A 35 -6.34 21.02 5.06
C ILE A 35 -7.66 21.51 4.43
N TYR A 36 -7.99 21.07 3.22
CA TYR A 36 -9.24 21.41 2.54
C TYR A 36 -10.46 20.99 3.38
N ASN A 37 -10.48 19.75 3.88
CA ASN A 37 -11.58 19.25 4.70
C ASN A 37 -11.69 20.00 6.03
N MET A 38 -10.55 20.29 6.68
CA MET A 38 -10.52 21.09 7.91
C MET A 38 -11.08 22.51 7.70
N ARG A 39 -10.81 23.11 6.54
CA ARG A 39 -11.26 24.46 6.18
C ARG A 39 -12.62 24.52 5.48
N GLN A 40 -13.27 23.39 5.22
CA GLN A 40 -14.51 23.34 4.46
C GLN A 40 -15.59 24.30 5.01
N ARG A 41 -15.75 24.37 6.34
CA ARG A 41 -16.71 25.29 6.97
C ARG A 41 -16.37 26.76 6.75
N TYR A 42 -15.08 27.11 6.74
CA TYR A 42 -14.62 28.46 6.42
C TYR A 42 -14.94 28.81 4.96
N TYR A 43 -14.66 27.90 4.02
CA TYR A 43 -14.98 28.11 2.60
C TYR A 43 -16.48 28.33 2.37
N ILE A 44 -17.33 27.51 3.00
CA ILE A 44 -18.79 27.66 2.93
C ILE A 44 -19.22 29.04 3.45
N ARG A 45 -18.70 29.46 4.61
CA ARG A 45 -19.05 30.76 5.20
C ARG A 45 -18.56 31.95 4.38
N ALA A 46 -17.39 31.82 3.76
CA ALA A 46 -16.81 32.84 2.89
C ALA A 46 -17.44 32.85 1.49
N GLY A 47 -18.34 31.90 1.17
CA GLY A 47 -18.89 31.74 -0.17
C GLY A 47 -17.85 31.33 -1.22
N ILE A 48 -16.70 30.79 -0.79
CA ILE A 48 -15.61 30.37 -1.66
C ILE A 48 -15.85 28.92 -2.06
N TYR A 49 -15.94 28.66 -3.36
CA TYR A 49 -15.97 27.30 -3.88
C TYR A 49 -14.58 26.92 -4.40
N LEU A 50 -13.90 26.03 -3.68
CA LEU A 50 -12.64 25.43 -4.11
C LEU A 50 -12.90 23.97 -4.49
N PRO A 51 -12.38 23.48 -5.62
CA PRO A 51 -12.39 22.05 -5.90
C PRO A 51 -11.51 21.32 -4.87
N ARG A 52 -11.83 20.06 -4.60
CA ARG A 52 -10.98 19.22 -3.75
C ARG A 52 -9.60 19.10 -4.41
N PRO A 53 -8.50 19.39 -3.69
CA PRO A 53 -7.17 19.29 -4.27
C PRO A 53 -6.83 17.83 -4.65
N PRO A 54 -6.04 17.61 -5.71
CA PRO A 54 -5.59 16.27 -6.08
C PRO A 54 -4.69 15.69 -4.97
N ALA A 55 -4.64 14.35 -4.88
CA ALA A 55 -3.71 13.63 -4.01
C ALA A 55 -2.54 13.12 -4.87
N PRO A 56 -1.46 13.91 -5.04
CA PRO A 56 -0.35 13.52 -5.90
C PRO A 56 0.39 12.30 -5.34
N GLN A 57 0.86 11.45 -6.25
CA GLN A 57 1.75 10.34 -5.95
C GLN A 57 3.14 10.90 -5.62
N VAL A 58 3.62 10.76 -4.39
CA VAL A 58 4.95 11.27 -3.98
C VAL A 58 5.98 10.16 -3.92
N VAL A 59 5.57 8.96 -3.54
CA VAL A 59 6.43 7.77 -3.43
C VAL A 59 5.75 6.61 -4.13
N ALA A 60 6.50 5.71 -4.77
CA ALA A 60 5.93 4.49 -5.34
C ALA A 60 5.16 3.67 -4.27
N PRO A 61 4.02 3.05 -4.61
CA PRO A 61 3.24 2.25 -3.68
C PRO A 61 4.08 1.13 -3.06
N LYS A 62 3.96 0.94 -1.75
CA LYS A 62 4.72 -0.08 -1.01
C LYS A 62 3.78 -1.16 -0.49
N LEU A 63 4.10 -2.40 -0.84
CA LEU A 63 3.38 -3.57 -0.38
C LEU A 63 4.14 -4.20 0.80
N THR A 64 3.51 -4.22 1.98
CA THR A 64 4.10 -4.83 3.18
C THR A 64 3.25 -6.00 3.64
N PRO A 65 3.82 -7.19 3.88
CA PRO A 65 3.02 -8.32 4.34
C PRO A 65 2.47 -8.07 5.74
N ALA A 66 1.15 -8.25 5.90
CA ALA A 66 0.47 -8.02 7.17
C ALA A 66 0.91 -9.04 8.25
N MET A 67 1.28 -10.25 7.84
CA MET A 67 1.76 -11.30 8.74
C MET A 67 3.25 -11.56 8.58
N LYS A 68 3.99 -11.58 9.70
CA LYS A 68 5.40 -12.00 9.72
C LYS A 68 5.47 -13.51 9.43
N LYS A 69 6.32 -13.91 8.47
CA LYS A 69 6.57 -15.32 8.16
C LYS A 69 7.06 -16.02 9.44
N LYS A 70 6.29 -17.00 9.97
CA LYS A 70 6.79 -17.87 11.05
C LYS A 70 7.99 -18.66 10.50
N LYS A 71 9.13 -18.63 11.20
CA LYS A 71 10.29 -19.47 10.84
C LYS A 71 9.85 -20.92 10.81
N LYS A 72 9.88 -21.56 9.64
CA LYS A 72 9.68 -23.01 9.52
C LYS A 72 10.88 -23.68 10.19
N VAL A 73 10.65 -24.36 11.31
CA VAL A 73 11.65 -25.26 11.89
C VAL A 73 11.74 -26.47 10.96
N GLN A 74 12.83 -26.59 10.20
CA GLN A 74 13.13 -27.82 9.47
C GLN A 74 13.33 -28.93 10.51
N LYS A 75 12.38 -29.88 10.58
CA LYS A 75 12.63 -31.14 11.27
C LYS A 75 13.61 -31.93 10.41
N ASN A 76 14.88 -31.95 10.80
CA ASN A 76 15.86 -32.87 10.24
C ASN A 76 15.38 -34.30 10.50
N ARG A 77 14.86 -34.99 9.48
CA ARG A 77 14.67 -36.45 9.55
C ARG A 77 16.06 -37.06 9.44
N LYS A 78 16.55 -37.63 10.54
CA LYS A 78 17.72 -38.51 10.49
C LYS A 78 17.32 -39.74 9.68
N VAL A 79 17.88 -39.89 8.48
CA VAL A 79 17.86 -41.16 7.77
C VAL A 79 18.89 -42.04 8.46
N ILE A 80 18.40 -43.03 9.20
CA ILE A 80 19.24 -44.15 9.66
C ILE A 80 19.41 -45.07 8.47
N ASN A 81 20.57 -44.99 7.80
CA ASN A 81 20.99 -46.05 6.89
C ASN A 81 21.49 -47.21 7.77
N GLY A 82 20.98 -48.41 7.52
CA GLY A 82 21.40 -49.63 8.21
C GLY A 82 22.76 -50.09 7.68
N ASP A 83 23.62 -50.53 8.61
CA ASP A 83 24.87 -51.20 8.32
C ASP A 83 24.69 -52.72 8.56
N ASP A 84 25.08 -53.48 7.54
CA ASP A 84 25.50 -54.90 7.46
C ASP A 84 24.61 -56.04 8.04
#